data_AF-A0A3C1FPE2-F1
#
_entry.id   AF-A0A3C1FPE2-F1
#
_cell.length_a   1.000
_cell.length_b   1.000
_cell.length_c   1.000
_cell.angle_alpha   90.00
_cell.angle_beta   90.00
_cell.angle_gamma   90.00
#
_symmetry.space_group_name_H-M   'P 1'
#
loop_
_entity.id
_entity.type
_entity.pdbx_description
1 polymer ?
#
loop_
_entity_poly.entity_id
_entity_poly.type
_entity_poly.pdbx_seq_one_letter_code
_entity_poly.pdbx_strand_id
1 'polypeptide(L)'
;MAVASKNKLRRYPSVDDMLMALNPSYPVMCFWPDLCADVVRQFTSGFPGKVMYAVKCNPHPLMLSAIYGAGIRSFDTASLGEIALIN
;
A
#
# COMPACT_ATOMS: atom_id res chain seq x y z
N MET A 1 -11.55 6.21 -7.68
CA MET A 1 -10.82 4.91 -7.59
C MET A 1 -11.25 3.86 -8.63
N ALA A 2 -10.80 4.03 -9.88
CA ALA A 2 -10.56 2.93 -10.83
C ALA A 2 -9.23 3.33 -11.50
N VAL A 3 -8.18 2.53 -11.56
CA VAL A 3 -8.06 1.15 -12.04
C VAL A 3 -6.91 0.47 -11.28
N ALA A 4 -7.14 -0.72 -10.73
CA ALA A 4 -6.07 -1.68 -10.50
C ALA A 4 -6.25 -2.83 -11.49
N SER A 5 -5.28 -2.96 -12.40
CA SER A 5 -5.12 -4.09 -13.30
C SER A 5 -5.37 -5.41 -12.58
N LYS A 6 -6.09 -6.33 -13.23
CA LYS A 6 -6.42 -7.70 -12.76
C LYS A 6 -5.18 -8.62 -12.63
N ASN A 7 -3.97 -8.09 -12.50
CA ASN A 7 -2.82 -8.91 -12.11
C ASN A 7 -2.83 -9.08 -10.60
N LYS A 8 -3.41 -10.20 -10.14
CA LYS A 8 -3.17 -10.69 -8.78
C LYS A 8 -1.66 -10.73 -8.56
N LEU A 9 -1.17 -10.01 -7.55
CA LEU A 9 0.20 -10.15 -7.09
C LEU A 9 0.48 -11.63 -6.80
N ARG A 10 1.63 -12.11 -7.28
CA ARG A 10 2.10 -13.44 -6.89
C ARG A 10 2.32 -13.47 -5.38
N ARG A 11 1.72 -14.46 -4.72
CA ARG A 11 1.87 -14.67 -3.29
C ARG A 11 2.81 -15.85 -3.07
N TYR A 12 3.71 -15.68 -2.12
CA TYR A 12 4.63 -16.71 -1.69
C TYR A 12 4.45 -16.91 -0.18
N PRO A 13 4.57 -18.15 0.34
CA PRO A 13 4.45 -18.41 1.77
C PRO A 13 5.54 -17.72 2.59
N SER A 14 6.74 -17.60 2.03
CA SER A 14 7.88 -16.93 2.64
C SER A 14 8.72 -16.17 1.61
N VAL A 15 9.67 -15.36 2.11
CA VAL A 15 10.69 -14.71 1.27
C VAL A 15 11.60 -15.75 0.63
N ASP A 16 11.96 -16.82 1.34
CA ASP A 16 12.83 -17.88 0.83
C ASP A 16 12.17 -18.63 -0.33
N ASP A 17 10.88 -18.97 -0.21
CA ASP A 17 10.12 -19.59 -1.30
C ASP A 17 10.08 -18.68 -2.54
N MET A 18 9.94 -17.37 -2.33
CA MET A 18 9.96 -16.37 -3.40
C MET A 18 11.34 -16.31 -4.07
N LEU A 19 12.43 -16.28 -3.30
CA LEU A 19 13.80 -16.23 -3.83
C LEU A 19 14.14 -17.50 -4.62
N MET A 20 13.78 -18.68 -4.11
CA MET A 20 13.99 -19.94 -4.83
C MET A 20 13.18 -20.00 -6.14
N ALA A 21 11.91 -19.57 -6.09
CA ALA A 21 11.03 -19.61 -7.26
C ALA A 21 11.41 -18.58 -8.34
N LEU A 22 11.88 -17.39 -7.95
CA LEU A 22 12.20 -16.31 -8.87
C LEU A 22 13.66 -16.25 -9.29
N ASN A 23 14.58 -16.77 -8.47
CA ASN A 23 16.03 -16.64 -8.62
C ASN A 23 16.46 -15.26 -9.16
N PRO A 24 16.06 -14.16 -8.49
CA PRO A 24 16.08 -12.85 -9.12
C PRO A 24 17.49 -12.28 -9.17
N SER A 25 17.87 -11.69 -10.31
CA SER A 25 19.12 -10.94 -10.46
C SER A 25 19.03 -9.48 -10.00
N TYR A 26 17.83 -9.01 -9.65
CA TYR A 26 17.54 -7.65 -9.20
C TYR A 26 16.62 -7.66 -7.96
N PRO A 27 16.61 -6.59 -7.15
CA PRO A 27 15.72 -6.49 -5.99
C PRO A 27 14.25 -6.65 -6.37
N VAL A 28 13.52 -7.39 -5.54
CA VAL A 28 12.07 -7.61 -5.70
C VAL A 28 11.34 -6.80 -4.65
N MET A 29 10.48 -5.87 -5.09
CA MET A 29 9.59 -5.15 -4.18
C MET A 29 8.50 -6.10 -3.68
N CYS A 30 8.47 -6.32 -2.36
CA CYS A 30 7.51 -7.17 -1.68
C CYS A 30 6.48 -6.31 -0.94
N PHE A 31 5.24 -6.78 -0.87
CA PHE A 31 4.14 -6.06 -0.24
C PHE A 31 3.33 -6.99 0.65
N TRP A 32 3.15 -6.60 1.92
CA TRP A 32 2.35 -7.32 2.92
C TRP A 32 1.03 -6.57 3.17
N PRO A 33 -0.04 -6.87 2.42
CA PRO A 33 -1.29 -6.13 2.52
C PRO A 33 -1.95 -6.26 3.91
N ASP A 34 -1.88 -7.44 4.52
CA ASP A 34 -2.52 -7.70 5.82
C ASP A 34 -1.83 -6.92 6.94
N LEU A 35 -0.49 -6.93 6.96
CA LEU A 35 0.30 -6.12 7.90
C LEU A 35 0.03 -4.61 7.73
N CYS A 36 -0.07 -4.14 6.48
CA CYS A 36 -0.42 -2.74 6.21
C CYS A 36 -1.79 -2.40 6.82
N ALA A 37 -2.78 -3.27 6.67
CA ALA A 37 -4.10 -3.06 7.23
C ALA A 37 -4.11 -3.09 8.77
N ASP A 38 -3.33 -4.00 9.39
CA ASP A 38 -3.17 -4.08 10.84
C ASP A 38 -2.56 -2.79 11.41
N VAL A 39 -1.48 -2.30 10.80
CA VAL A 39 -0.82 -1.06 11.22
C VAL A 39 -1.76 0.14 11.09
N VAL A 40 -2.52 0.22 10.00
CA VAL A 40 -3.52 1.28 9.82
C VAL A 40 -4.59 1.21 10.92
N ARG A 41 -5.15 0.03 11.19
CA ARG A 41 -6.17 -0.15 12.25
C ARG A 41 -5.63 0.18 13.64
N GLN A 42 -4.41 -0.23 13.93
CA GLN A 42 -3.76 0.09 15.20
C GLN A 42 -3.61 1.60 15.38
N PHE A 43 -3.15 2.31 14.33
CA PHE A 43 -2.97 3.75 14.40
C PHE A 43 -4.31 4.49 14.53
N THR A 44 -5.31 4.15 13.70
CA THR A 44 -6.61 4.84 13.69
C THR A 44 -7.44 4.57 14.94
N SER A 45 -7.30 3.40 15.57
CA SER A 45 -7.97 3.11 16.85
C SER A 45 -7.31 3.79 18.04
N GLY A 46 -6.00 4.03 17.99
CA GLY A 46 -5.24 4.69 19.07
C GLY A 46 -5.19 6.21 18.99
N PHE A 47 -5.48 6.80 17.83
CA PHE A 47 -5.41 8.25 17.63
C PHE A 47 -6.81 8.87 17.48
N PRO A 48 -7.24 9.75 18.40
CA PRO A 48 -8.60 10.30 18.39
C PRO A 48 -8.82 11.38 17.31
N GLY A 49 -7.76 11.82 16.64
CA GLY A 49 -7.82 12.84 15.61
C GLY A 49 -8.13 12.29 14.22
N LYS A 50 -8.31 13.20 13.26
CA LYS A 50 -8.46 12.84 11.85
C LYS A 50 -7.13 12.35 11.29
N VAL A 51 -7.09 11.10 10.85
CA VAL A 51 -5.90 10.50 10.24
C VAL A 51 -5.84 10.84 8.74
N MET A 52 -4.67 11.27 8.29
CA MET A 52 -4.36 11.52 6.89
C MET A 52 -3.09 10.76 6.49
N TYR A 53 -3.06 10.22 5.28
CA TYR A 53 -1.86 9.60 4.72
C TYR A 53 -1.16 10.56 3.75
N ALA A 54 0.13 10.82 3.96
CA ALA A 54 0.93 11.61 3.04
C ALA A 54 1.30 10.80 1.79
N VAL A 55 0.71 11.15 0.65
CA VAL A 55 0.87 10.43 -0.63
C VAL A 55 2.34 10.38 -1.05
N LYS A 56 3.08 11.46 -0.79
CA LYS A 56 4.53 11.56 -1.03
C LYS A 56 5.35 10.40 -0.44
N CYS A 57 4.94 9.84 0.70
CA CYS A 57 5.70 8.78 1.37
C CYS A 57 5.80 7.52 0.49
N ASN A 58 4.69 7.15 -0.13
CA ASN A 58 4.65 6.07 -1.11
C ASN A 58 3.37 6.21 -1.96
N PRO A 59 3.48 6.75 -3.19
CA PRO A 59 2.33 6.98 -4.08
C PRO A 59 1.94 5.71 -4.86
N HIS A 60 2.55 4.55 -4.56
CA HIS A 60 2.29 3.33 -5.30
C HIS A 60 0.80 2.92 -5.19
N PRO A 61 0.09 2.62 -6.29
CA PRO A 61 -1.35 2.33 -6.27
C PRO A 61 -1.78 1.21 -5.32
N LEU A 62 -0.93 0.19 -5.13
CA LEU A 62 -1.17 -0.89 -4.16
C LEU A 62 -1.20 -0.37 -2.72
N MET A 63 -0.28 0.53 -2.36
CA MET A 63 -0.25 1.13 -1.03
C MET A 63 -1.49 1.98 -0.82
N LEU A 64 -1.80 2.87 -1.76
CA LEU A 64 -2.99 3.73 -1.71
C LEU A 64 -4.29 2.92 -1.59
N SER A 65 -4.38 1.81 -2.34
CA SER A 65 -5.53 0.90 -2.28
C SER A 65 -5.62 0.16 -0.95
N ALA A 66 -4.49 -0.27 -0.39
CA ALA A 66 -4.46 -0.99 0.88
C ALA A 66 -4.85 -0.11 2.07
N ILE A 67 -4.26 1.10 2.17
CA ILE A 67 -4.61 2.03 3.24
C ILE A 67 -6.05 2.53 3.13
N TYR A 68 -6.56 2.72 1.91
CA TYR A 68 -7.97 3.02 1.69
C TYR A 68 -8.85 1.84 2.11
N GLY A 69 -8.51 0.61 1.70
CA GLY A 69 -9.22 -0.60 2.13
C GLY A 69 -9.22 -0.79 3.66
N ALA A 70 -8.16 -0.35 4.34
CA ALA A 70 -8.00 -0.46 5.79
C ALA A 70 -8.70 0.65 6.60
N GLY A 71 -9.25 1.68 5.94
CA GLY A 71 -10.11 2.68 6.59
C GLY A 71 -9.61 4.13 6.53
N ILE A 72 -8.42 4.40 6.00
CA ILE A 72 -7.97 5.79 5.78
C ILE A 72 -8.80 6.40 4.63
N ARG A 73 -9.30 7.62 4.83
CA ARG A 73 -10.15 8.34 3.86
C ARG A 73 -9.63 9.71 3.49
N SER A 74 -8.56 10.18 4.12
CA SER A 74 -8.00 11.50 3.89
C SER A 74 -6.53 11.37 3.52
N PHE A 75 -6.12 12.17 2.56
CA PHE A 75 -4.80 12.12 1.95
C PHE A 75 -4.22 13.53 1.96
N ASP A 76 -2.93 13.61 2.29
CA ASP A 76 -2.12 14.81 2.16
C ASP A 76 -1.27 14.70 0.89
N THR A 77 -1.27 15.75 0.07
CA THR A 77 -0.65 15.75 -1.26
C THR A 77 0.22 16.98 -1.44
N ALA A 78 1.42 16.79 -1.99
CA ALA A 78 2.41 17.84 -2.21
C ALA A 78 2.51 18.28 -3.67
N SER A 79 1.78 17.67 -4.60
CA SER A 79 1.82 18.02 -6.03
C SER A 79 0.52 17.69 -6.78
N LEU A 80 0.34 18.29 -7.95
CA LEU A 80 -0.78 17.97 -8.85
C LEU A 80 -0.78 16.51 -9.27
N GLY A 81 0.40 15.90 -9.43
CA GLY A 81 0.53 14.48 -9.75
C GLY A 81 -0.03 13.59 -8.63
N GLU A 82 0.25 13.94 -7.37
CA GLU A 82 -0.28 13.22 -6.21
C GLU A 82 -1.81 13.39 -6.07
N ILE A 83 -2.33 14.60 -6.32
CA ILE A 83 -3.78 14.87 -6.35
C ILE A 83 -4.47 13.99 -7.40
N ALA A 84 -3.87 13.86 -8.60
CA ALA A 84 -4.44 13.04 -9.66
C ALA A 84 -4.53 11.54 -9.31
N LEU A 85 -3.71 11.05 -8.38
CA LEU A 85 -3.74 9.64 -7.94
C LEU A 85 -4.89 9.31 -6.99
N ILE A 86 -5.44 10.31 -6.30
CA ILE A 86 -6.45 10.13 -5.23
C ILE A 86 -7.87 10.56 -5.63
N ASN A 87 -8.11 10.72 -6.93
CA ASN A 87 -9.39 11.14 -7.50
C ASN A 87 -10.40 9.99 -7.73
#